data_AF-A0A9W9Z7L1-F1
#
_entry.id   AF-A0A9W9Z7L1-F1
#
_cell.length_a   1.000
_cell.length_b   1.000
_cell.length_c   1.000
_cell.angle_alpha   90.00
_cell.angle_beta   90.00
_cell.angle_gamma   90.00
#
_symmetry.space_group_name_H-M   'P 1'
#
loop_
_entity.id
_entity.type
_entity.pdbx_description
1 polymer ?
#
loop_
_entity_poly.entity_id
_entity_poly.type
_entity_poly.pdbx_seq_one_letter_code
_entity_poly.pdbx_strand_id
1 'polypeptide(L)'
;MTGCSHQNCWDKRHLKDLHWIRNMKCNRAEFQDENKCTFIIVDKNKWLQPEMTEIECMAGDVNLFVDDSQRDVAEIEIMIAEPSCRRCGLGREALLTMMNYGITSLGVQKYVAKIGCGNEPSLTLFHKLGFY
;
A
#
# COMPACT_ATOMS: atom_id res chain seq x y z
N MET A 1 17.64 12.59 19.27
CA MET A 1 16.79 11.39 19.07
C MET A 1 17.00 10.92 17.63
N THR A 2 17.92 10.00 17.43
CA THR A 2 18.24 9.43 16.11
C THR A 2 17.11 8.47 15.71
N GLY A 3 16.40 8.79 14.62
CA GLY A 3 15.30 7.98 14.11
C GLY A 3 15.79 6.59 13.66
N CYS A 4 15.30 5.54 14.30
CA CYS A 4 15.47 4.16 13.88
C CYS A 4 14.37 3.84 12.85
N SER A 5 14.62 4.14 11.58
CA SER A 5 13.81 3.66 10.46
C SER A 5 14.65 2.72 9.61
N HIS A 6 14.17 1.50 9.40
CA HIS A 6 14.76 0.60 8.41
C HIS A 6 14.18 0.92 7.03
N GLN A 7 15.06 1.03 6.04
CA GLN A 7 14.69 1.20 4.64
C GLN A 7 14.71 -0.18 3.98
N ASN A 8 13.53 -0.79 3.81
CA ASN A 8 13.45 -2.11 3.20
C ASN A 8 13.19 -1.98 1.69
N CYS A 9 13.88 -2.75 0.86
CA CYS A 9 13.82 -2.68 -0.60
C CYS A 9 13.17 -3.94 -1.22
N TRP A 10 12.47 -3.77 -2.34
CA TRP A 10 11.84 -4.85 -3.10
C TRP A 10 12.04 -4.69 -4.63
N ASP A 11 12.25 -5.79 -5.37
CA ASP A 11 12.54 -5.82 -6.82
C ASP A 11 11.53 -6.70 -7.60
N LYS A 12 11.05 -6.17 -8.74
CA LYS A 12 10.15 -6.79 -9.74
C LYS A 12 10.37 -8.26 -10.04
N ARG A 13 11.61 -8.76 -9.96
CA ARG A 13 11.97 -10.16 -10.30
C ARG A 13 11.24 -11.23 -9.47
N HIS A 14 10.56 -10.87 -8.38
CA HIS A 14 9.88 -11.80 -7.48
C HIS A 14 8.37 -11.98 -7.75
N LEU A 15 7.78 -11.24 -8.70
CA LEU A 15 6.34 -11.32 -9.03
C LEU A 15 6.08 -12.26 -10.21
N LYS A 16 5.93 -13.57 -9.95
CA LYS A 16 5.49 -14.54 -10.98
C LYS A 16 4.03 -14.96 -10.89
N ASP A 17 3.32 -14.71 -9.79
CA ASP A 17 1.98 -15.30 -9.57
C ASP A 17 0.95 -14.32 -8.96
N LEU A 18 0.45 -13.34 -9.73
CA LEU A 18 -0.70 -12.52 -9.30
C LEU A 18 -1.73 -12.36 -10.43
N HIS A 19 -2.62 -13.35 -10.57
CA HIS A 19 -3.70 -13.32 -11.55
C HIS A 19 -5.04 -12.74 -11.01
N TRP A 20 -5.08 -12.18 -9.79
CA TRP A 20 -6.34 -11.87 -9.11
C TRP A 20 -6.34 -10.56 -8.34
N ILE A 21 -6.48 -9.43 -9.04
CA ILE A 21 -6.75 -8.13 -8.40
C ILE A 21 -7.95 -7.49 -9.08
N ARG A 22 -9.10 -7.51 -8.42
CA ARG A 22 -10.32 -6.85 -8.89
C ARG A 22 -10.99 -6.11 -7.73
N ASN A 23 -11.21 -4.81 -7.95
CA ASN A 23 -11.92 -3.81 -7.15
C ASN A 23 -11.09 -3.06 -6.09
N MET A 24 -10.22 -2.15 -6.53
CA MET A 24 -9.79 -0.96 -5.76
C MET A 24 -9.90 0.27 -6.66
N LYS A 25 -10.46 1.37 -6.15
CA LYS A 25 -10.54 2.65 -6.86
C LYS A 25 -9.33 3.51 -6.48
N CYS A 26 -8.52 3.88 -7.47
CA CYS A 26 -7.50 4.91 -7.33
C CYS A 26 -8.19 6.27 -7.36
N ASN A 27 -8.13 7.04 -6.26
CA ASN A 27 -8.42 8.46 -6.31
C ASN A 27 -7.10 9.21 -6.51
N ARG A 28 -6.88 9.74 -7.71
CA ARG A 28 -5.78 10.66 -7.98
C ARG A 28 -6.22 12.03 -7.46
N ALA A 29 -5.80 12.40 -6.25
CA ALA A 29 -6.07 13.73 -5.71
C ALA A 29 -5.04 14.70 -6.30
N GLU A 30 -5.48 15.63 -7.15
CA GLU A 30 -4.66 16.74 -7.66
C GLU A 30 -4.42 17.79 -6.56
N PHE A 31 -3.68 17.41 -5.51
CA PHE A 31 -3.18 18.33 -4.50
C PHE A 31 -1.65 18.29 -4.51
N GLN A 32 -1.05 19.17 -5.33
CA GLN A 32 0.35 19.62 -5.32
C GLN A 32 1.50 18.60 -5.36
N ASP A 33 1.26 17.30 -5.26
CA ASP A 33 2.26 16.24 -5.44
C ASP A 33 1.89 15.41 -6.68
N GLU A 34 2.45 15.76 -7.85
CA GLU A 34 2.30 14.99 -9.11
C GLU A 34 2.75 13.52 -8.96
N ASN A 35 3.45 13.21 -7.87
CA ASN A 35 4.11 11.95 -7.60
C ASN A 35 3.43 11.06 -6.56
N LYS A 36 2.29 11.47 -6.01
CA LYS A 36 1.58 10.69 -4.98
C LYS A 36 0.35 9.98 -5.54
N CYS A 37 0.23 8.69 -5.28
CA CYS A 37 -0.97 7.89 -5.54
C CYS A 37 -1.49 7.30 -4.23
N THR A 38 -2.80 7.43 -3.97
CA THR A 38 -3.43 6.89 -2.76
C THR A 38 -4.58 5.96 -3.12
N PHE A 39 -4.56 4.75 -2.56
CA PHE A 39 -5.70 3.83 -2.59
C PHE A 39 -6.36 3.81 -1.24
N ILE A 40 -7.66 4.10 -1.21
CA ILE A 40 -8.48 3.95 0.00
C ILE A 40 -8.89 2.49 0.14
N ILE A 41 -8.63 1.91 1.31
CA ILE A 41 -9.02 0.55 1.67
C ILE A 41 -10.39 0.64 2.33
N VAL A 42 -11.35 -0.13 1.83
CA VAL A 42 -12.70 -0.23 2.39
C VAL A 42 -12.97 -1.64 2.90
N ASP A 43 -13.70 -1.75 4.00
CA ASP A 43 -14.25 -3.01 4.49
C ASP A 43 -15.42 -3.42 3.61
N LYS A 44 -15.23 -4.49 2.85
CA LYS A 44 -16.25 -5.05 1.96
C LYS A 44 -17.54 -5.43 2.69
N ASN A 45 -17.44 -5.93 3.93
CA ASN A 45 -18.63 -6.37 4.68
C ASN A 45 -19.45 -5.17 5.14
N LYS A 46 -18.82 -4.05 5.49
CA LYS A 46 -19.50 -2.77 5.74
C LYS A 46 -20.07 -2.20 4.45
N TRP A 47 -19.31 -2.21 3.36
CA TRP A 47 -19.71 -1.66 2.06
C TRP A 47 -20.98 -2.31 1.47
N LEU A 48 -21.21 -3.59 1.75
CA LEU A 48 -22.38 -4.32 1.27
C LEU A 48 -23.66 -4.01 2.07
N GLN A 49 -23.56 -3.30 3.20
CA GLN A 49 -24.71 -2.93 4.02
C GLN A 49 -25.33 -1.64 3.49
N PRO A 50 -26.65 -1.60 3.20
CA PRO A 50 -27.28 -0.46 2.55
C PRO A 50 -27.35 0.80 3.42
N GLU A 51 -27.22 0.68 4.75
CA GLU A 51 -27.22 1.80 5.68
C GLU A 51 -25.85 2.47 5.84
N MET A 52 -24.79 1.84 5.35
CA MET A 52 -23.41 2.30 5.56
C MET A 52 -22.99 3.32 4.51
N THR A 53 -22.39 4.42 4.96
CA THR A 53 -21.78 5.39 4.06
C THR A 53 -20.38 4.96 3.63
N GLU A 54 -19.87 5.57 2.54
CA GLU A 54 -18.51 5.31 2.06
C GLU A 54 -17.45 5.58 3.15
N ILE A 55 -17.66 6.62 3.98
CA ILE A 55 -16.77 7.02 5.06
C ILE A 55 -16.74 5.96 6.17
N GLU A 56 -17.89 5.43 6.55
CA GLU A 56 -17.98 4.39 7.61
C GLU A 56 -17.38 3.05 7.17
N CYS A 57 -17.27 2.85 5.86
CA CYS A 57 -16.62 1.67 5.27
C CYS A 57 -15.10 1.81 5.19
N MET A 58 -14.52 2.99 5.39
CA MET A 58 -13.08 3.19 5.30
C MET A 58 -12.34 2.40 6.38
N ALA A 59 -11.39 1.57 5.95
CA ALA A 59 -10.57 0.74 6.82
C ALA A 59 -9.12 1.24 6.94
N GLY A 60 -8.65 2.00 5.95
CA GLY A 60 -7.28 2.48 5.88
C GLY A 60 -6.90 2.95 4.48
N ASP A 61 -5.61 3.03 4.21
CA ASP A 61 -5.08 3.52 2.94
C ASP A 61 -3.69 2.94 2.63
N VAL A 62 -3.34 2.97 1.34
CA VAL A 62 -1.98 2.73 0.84
C VAL A 62 -1.56 3.96 0.05
N ASN A 63 -0.39 4.49 0.37
CA ASN A 63 0.23 5.59 -0.35
C ASN A 63 1.42 5.08 -1.15
N LEU A 64 1.59 5.61 -2.35
CA LEU A 64 2.74 5.38 -3.22
C LEU A 64 3.30 6.74 -3.63
N PHE A 65 4.59 6.95 -3.39
CA PHE A 65 5.32 8.16 -3.73
C PHE A 65 6.41 7.81 -4.75
N VAL A 66 6.31 8.34 -5.97
CA VAL A 66 7.28 8.09 -7.03
C VAL A 66 8.37 9.17 -6.98
N ASP A 67 9.64 8.79 -7.09
CA ASP A 67 10.70 9.79 -7.15
C ASP A 67 10.81 10.37 -8.57
N ASP A 68 10.72 11.70 -8.71
CA ASP A 68 10.89 12.38 -10.00
C ASP A 68 12.25 12.14 -10.64
N SER A 69 13.29 12.01 -9.81
CA SER A 69 14.67 11.79 -10.23
C SER A 69 14.97 10.32 -10.53
N GLN A 70 14.18 9.41 -9.94
CA GLN A 70 14.28 7.96 -10.12
C GLN A 70 12.87 7.39 -10.32
N ARG A 71 12.31 7.62 -11.51
CA ARG A 71 10.91 7.23 -11.84
C ARG A 71 10.63 5.73 -11.74
N ASP A 72 11.67 4.91 -11.63
CA ASP A 72 11.57 3.47 -11.42
C ASP A 72 11.64 3.05 -9.94
N VAL A 73 11.78 3.98 -9.00
CA VAL A 73 11.75 3.73 -7.55
C VAL A 73 10.55 4.44 -6.94
N ALA A 74 9.81 3.74 -6.08
CA ALA A 74 8.73 4.35 -5.32
C ALA A 74 8.76 3.95 -3.85
N GLU A 75 8.44 4.89 -2.98
CA GLU A 75 8.16 4.65 -1.58
C GLU A 75 6.70 4.22 -1.40
N ILE A 76 6.48 3.15 -0.65
CA ILE A 76 5.15 2.60 -0.37
C ILE A 76 4.89 2.55 1.14
N GLU A 77 3.73 3.08 1.52
CA GLU A 77 3.27 3.13 2.91
C GLU A 77 1.86 2.57 3.02
N ILE A 78 1.56 1.92 4.14
CA ILE A 78 0.23 1.38 4.42
C ILE A 78 -0.19 1.63 5.86
N MET A 79 -1.46 1.95 6.04
CA MET A 79 -2.13 2.00 7.34
C MET A 79 -3.47 1.27 7.27
N ILE A 80 -3.73 0.38 8.23
CA ILE A 80 -5.07 -0.12 8.53
C ILE A 80 -5.54 0.57 9.81
N ALA A 81 -6.25 1.68 9.62
CA ALA A 81 -6.73 2.53 10.71
C ALA A 81 -7.75 1.79 11.58
N GLU A 82 -8.74 1.15 10.95
CA GLU A 82 -9.84 0.44 11.61
C GLU A 82 -9.33 -0.83 12.33
N PRO A 83 -9.37 -0.89 13.67
CA PRO A 83 -8.85 -2.03 14.43
C PRO A 83 -9.51 -3.37 14.07
N SER A 84 -10.82 -3.36 13.79
CA SER A 84 -11.58 -4.57 13.42
C SER A 84 -11.16 -5.15 12.07
N CYS A 85 -10.51 -4.34 11.22
CA CYS A 85 -10.00 -4.73 9.91
C CYS A 85 -8.53 -5.23 9.95
N ARG A 86 -7.84 -5.11 11.09
CA ARG A 86 -6.44 -5.53 11.22
C ARG A 86 -6.34 -7.05 11.27
N ARG A 87 -5.25 -7.59 10.73
CA ARG A 87 -4.96 -9.05 10.69
C ARG A 87 -5.97 -9.87 9.87
N CYS A 88 -6.80 -9.21 9.05
CA CYS A 88 -7.78 -9.85 8.15
C CYS A 88 -7.26 -10.02 6.71
N GLY A 89 -5.95 -9.85 6.47
CA GLY A 89 -5.35 -9.96 5.12
C GLY A 89 -5.44 -8.69 4.26
N LEU A 90 -6.31 -7.74 4.61
CA LEU A 90 -6.53 -6.49 3.85
C LEU A 90 -5.25 -5.73 3.52
N GLY A 91 -4.33 -5.60 4.48
CA GLY A 91 -3.10 -4.86 4.22
C GLY A 91 -2.19 -5.52 3.18
N ARG A 92 -2.17 -6.85 3.12
CA ARG A 92 -1.41 -7.58 2.11
C ARG A 92 -2.02 -7.39 0.73
N GLU A 93 -3.34 -7.52 0.62
CA GLU A 93 -4.05 -7.36 -0.66
C GLU A 93 -3.90 -5.93 -1.20
N ALA A 94 -4.03 -4.93 -0.33
CA ALA A 94 -3.90 -3.53 -0.70
C ALA A 94 -2.47 -3.19 -1.17
N LEU A 95 -1.44 -3.67 -0.47
CA LEU A 95 -0.04 -3.51 -0.89
C LEU A 95 0.22 -4.15 -2.26
N LEU A 96 -0.17 -5.41 -2.45
CA LEU A 96 0.03 -6.11 -3.73
C LEU A 96 -0.70 -5.42 -4.88
N THR A 97 -1.88 -4.85 -4.62
CA THR A 97 -2.66 -4.09 -5.59
C THR A 97 -1.97 -2.79 -5.98
N MET A 98 -1.50 -2.01 -5.00
CA MET A 98 -0.75 -0.79 -5.26
C MET A 98 0.60 -1.08 -5.96
N MET A 99 1.29 -2.15 -5.58
CA MET A 99 2.53 -2.57 -6.25
C MET A 99 2.26 -3.00 -7.70
N ASN A 100 1.22 -3.79 -7.96
CA ASN A 100 0.86 -4.13 -9.34
C ASN A 100 0.51 -2.88 -10.17
N TYR A 101 -0.21 -1.92 -9.59
CA TYR A 101 -0.49 -0.64 -10.23
C TYR A 101 0.80 0.13 -10.56
N GLY A 102 1.72 0.30 -9.61
CA GLY A 102 2.97 1.01 -9.86
C GLY A 102 3.83 0.33 -10.94
N ILE A 103 3.83 -1.02 -10.98
CA ILE A 103 4.52 -1.78 -12.02
C ILE A 103 3.92 -1.55 -13.40
N THR A 104 2.61 -1.73 -13.53
CA THR A 104 1.90 -1.79 -14.82
C THR A 104 1.56 -0.42 -15.39
N SER A 105 1.35 0.57 -14.51
CA SER A 105 0.83 1.89 -14.90
C SER A 105 1.86 3.01 -14.74
N LEU A 106 2.80 2.87 -13.80
CA LEU A 106 3.79 3.91 -13.49
C LEU A 106 5.23 3.53 -13.86
N GLY A 107 5.49 2.26 -14.22
CA GLY A 107 6.82 1.78 -14.57
C GLY A 107 7.74 1.50 -13.38
N VAL A 108 7.29 1.69 -12.13
CA VAL A 108 8.06 1.47 -10.90
C VAL A 108 8.65 0.07 -10.87
N GLN A 109 9.96 -0.06 -10.77
CA GLN A 109 10.72 -1.32 -10.71
C GLN A 109 11.15 -1.73 -9.31
N LYS A 110 11.32 -0.75 -8.42
CA LYS A 110 11.78 -0.95 -7.06
C LYS A 110 10.86 -0.26 -6.07
N TYR A 111 10.53 -0.96 -5.00
CA TYR A 111 9.74 -0.40 -3.91
C TYR A 111 10.58 -0.25 -2.66
N VAL A 112 10.37 0.84 -1.94
CA VAL A 112 10.99 1.14 -0.65
C VAL A 112 9.89 1.28 0.39
N ALA A 113 10.04 0.63 1.55
CA ALA A 113 9.17 0.85 2.69
C ALA A 113 9.98 1.34 3.88
N LYS A 114 9.62 2.51 4.43
CA LYS A 114 10.23 3.04 5.66
C LYS A 114 9.37 2.65 6.85
N ILE A 115 9.88 1.77 7.69
CA ILE A 115 9.14 1.22 8.82
C ILE A 115 9.92 1.47 10.11
N GLY A 116 9.23 2.02 11.11
CA GLY A 116 9.81 2.22 12.43
C GLY A 116 10.13 0.88 13.10
N CYS A 117 11.28 0.80 13.77
CA CYS A 117 11.80 -0.45 14.37
C CYS A 117 10.85 -1.11 15.39
N GLY A 118 9.92 -0.36 16.01
CA GLY A 118 8.92 -0.90 16.94
C GLY A 118 7.62 -1.37 16.29
N ASN A 119 7.46 -1.21 14.97
CA ASN A 119 6.24 -1.59 14.25
C ASN A 119 6.35 -3.03 13.72
N GLU A 120 6.40 -3.98 14.65
CA GLU A 120 6.49 -5.42 14.37
C GLU A 120 5.41 -5.94 13.39
N PRO A 121 4.13 -5.49 13.45
CA PRO A 121 3.14 -5.90 12.48
C PRO A 121 3.49 -5.52 11.04
N SER A 122 3.93 -4.27 10.80
CA SER A 122 4.33 -3.83 9.46
C SER A 122 5.63 -4.49 9.03
N LEU A 123 6.64 -4.60 9.91
CA LEU A 123 7.89 -5.30 9.60
C LEU A 123 7.62 -6.74 9.13
N THR A 124 6.80 -7.47 9.89
CA THR A 124 6.41 -8.85 9.53
C THR A 124 5.66 -8.90 8.20
N LEU A 125 4.75 -7.97 7.94
CA LEU A 125 3.98 -7.90 6.70
C LEU A 125 4.91 -7.69 5.49
N PHE A 126 5.80 -6.71 5.56
CA PHE A 126 6.71 -6.38 4.46
C PHE A 126 7.77 -7.47 4.25
N HIS A 127 8.31 -8.08 5.31
CA HIS A 127 9.20 -9.23 5.16
C HIS A 127 8.52 -10.41 4.44
N LYS A 128 7.25 -10.71 4.76
CA LYS A 128 6.48 -11.75 4.05
C LYS A 128 6.22 -11.43 2.57
N LEU A 129 6.31 -10.15 2.18
CA LEU A 129 6.22 -9.71 0.80
C LEU A 129 7.58 -9.73 0.08
N GLY A 130 8.66 -10.06 0.78
CA GLY A 130 10.01 -10.14 0.23
C GLY A 130 10.80 -8.83 0.32
N PHE A 131 10.38 -7.89 1.16
CA PHE A 131 11.18 -6.71 1.47
C PHE A 131 12.28 -7.06 2.47
N TYR A 132 13.49 -6.56 2.21
CA TYR A 132 14.69 -6.79 3.01
C TYR A 132 15.51 -5.52 3.19
#